data_AF-A0A920LSJ5-F1
#
_entry.id   AF-A0A920LSJ5-F1
#
_cell.length_a   1.000
_cell.length_b   1.000
_cell.length_c   1.000
_cell.angle_alpha   90.00
_cell.angle_beta   90.00
_cell.angle_gamma   90.00
#
_symmetry.space_group_name_H-M   'P 1'
#
loop_
_entity.id
_entity.type
_entity.pdbx_description
1 polymer ?
#
loop_
_entity_poly.entity_id
_entity_poly.type
_entity_poly.pdbx_seq_one_letter_code
_entity_poly.pdbx_strand_id
1 'polypeptide(L)'
;MSNLKKFLFMIPLFVWSFSTTAETTEIDNIAACAGVVIGNGAVDFYMGDEEAFDVAADIAYTAYLSIVFEGQYSQDDLQIADQILAVNLDKIIAAYNSETFDDVMYEEVVRCYRVLSSQLIASGQTIIDNYQNWDQVKQSSLTTIKRVLNAS
;
A
#
# COMPACT_ATOMS: atom_id res chain seq x y z
N MET A 1 -65.48 -10.55 -27.11
CA MET A 1 -64.67 -9.89 -26.05
C MET A 1 -63.29 -10.51 -26.04
N SER A 2 -62.28 -9.66 -26.16
CA SER A 2 -60.85 -9.94 -26.33
C SER A 2 -60.26 -10.68 -25.12
N ASN A 3 -59.47 -11.73 -25.37
CA ASN A 3 -58.60 -12.33 -24.35
C ASN A 3 -57.15 -12.27 -24.84
N LEU A 4 -56.52 -11.15 -24.51
CA LEU A 4 -55.10 -10.88 -24.70
C LEU A 4 -54.29 -11.79 -23.75
N LYS A 5 -53.71 -12.87 -24.30
CA LYS A 5 -52.74 -13.71 -23.58
C LYS A 5 -51.49 -12.86 -23.28
N LYS A 6 -51.35 -12.41 -22.03
CA LYS A 6 -50.14 -11.77 -21.52
C LYS A 6 -49.02 -12.82 -21.45
N PHE A 7 -48.10 -12.78 -22.41
CA PHE A 7 -46.86 -13.54 -22.37
C PHE A 7 -45.88 -12.76 -21.48
N LEU A 8 -45.73 -13.19 -20.22
CA LEU A 8 -44.79 -12.61 -19.28
C LEU A 8 -43.40 -13.21 -19.58
N PHE A 9 -42.54 -12.46 -20.26
CA PHE A 9 -41.12 -12.81 -20.41
C PHE A 9 -40.43 -12.62 -19.06
N MET A 10 -40.07 -13.72 -18.40
CA MET A 10 -39.26 -13.72 -17.18
C MET A 10 -37.79 -13.65 -17.61
N ILE A 11 -37.18 -12.47 -17.53
CA ILE A 11 -35.74 -12.28 -17.73
C ILE A 11 -35.05 -12.78 -16.45
N PRO A 12 -34.12 -13.76 -16.52
CA PRO A 12 -33.31 -14.10 -15.36
C PRO A 12 -32.33 -12.96 -15.12
N LEU A 13 -32.56 -12.19 -14.05
CA LEU A 13 -31.58 -11.29 -13.46
C LEU A 13 -30.40 -12.16 -12.99
N PHE A 14 -29.37 -12.24 -13.83
CA PHE A 14 -28.07 -12.75 -13.43
C PHE A 14 -27.48 -11.71 -12.45
N VAL A 15 -27.69 -11.93 -11.15
CA VAL A 15 -27.09 -11.10 -10.10
C VAL A 15 -25.62 -11.51 -10.00
N TRP A 16 -24.75 -10.78 -10.70
CA TRP A 16 -23.32 -10.80 -10.42
C TRP A 16 -23.12 -10.09 -9.09
N SER A 17 -22.98 -10.86 -8.01
CA SER A 17 -22.53 -10.32 -6.73
C SER A 17 -21.02 -10.05 -6.84
N PHE A 18 -20.65 -8.82 -7.16
CA PHE A 18 -19.27 -8.37 -7.06
C PHE A 18 -18.91 -8.17 -5.58
N SER A 19 -17.98 -8.97 -5.07
CA SER A 19 -17.39 -8.84 -3.73
C SER A 19 -16.17 -7.92 -3.81
N THR A 20 -16.37 -6.61 -3.92
CA THR A 20 -15.28 -5.63 -4.19
C THR A 20 -14.77 -4.87 -2.96
N THR A 21 -15.32 -5.09 -1.76
CA THR A 21 -15.01 -4.22 -0.59
C THR A 21 -13.91 -4.73 0.33
N ALA A 22 -13.60 -6.03 0.31
CA ALA A 22 -12.62 -6.60 1.25
C ALA A 22 -11.18 -6.38 0.77
N GLU A 23 -10.91 -6.62 -0.52
CA GLU A 23 -9.56 -6.48 -1.07
C GLU A 23 -9.08 -5.02 -1.09
N THR A 24 -9.98 -4.06 -1.32
CA THR A 24 -9.64 -2.62 -1.30
C THR A 24 -9.19 -2.17 0.09
N THR A 25 -9.85 -2.65 1.15
CA THR A 25 -9.43 -2.32 2.52
C THR A 25 -8.07 -2.92 2.89
N GLU A 26 -7.67 -4.02 2.27
CA GLU A 26 -6.39 -4.66 2.54
C GLU A 26 -5.23 -3.88 1.92
N ILE A 27 -5.31 -3.55 0.63
CA ILE A 27 -4.28 -2.74 -0.03
C ILE A 27 -4.15 -1.36 0.61
N ASP A 28 -5.25 -0.70 0.99
CA ASP A 28 -5.23 0.60 1.67
C ASP A 28 -4.47 0.53 3.01
N ASN A 29 -4.70 -0.53 3.79
CA ASN A 29 -4.02 -0.75 5.08
C ASN A 29 -2.52 -1.01 4.89
N ILE A 30 -2.15 -1.84 3.90
CA ILE A 30 -0.74 -2.10 3.59
C ILE A 30 -0.07 -0.82 3.08
N ALA A 31 -0.72 -0.05 2.21
CA ALA A 31 -0.21 1.21 1.70
C ALA A 31 -0.01 2.24 2.81
N ALA A 32 -0.97 2.37 3.73
CA ALA A 32 -0.84 3.25 4.89
C ALA A 32 0.38 2.87 5.73
N CYS A 33 0.55 1.58 6.03
CA CYS A 33 1.69 1.12 6.81
C CYS A 33 3.03 1.21 6.08
N ALA A 34 3.05 1.00 4.77
CA ALA A 34 4.23 1.24 3.96
C ALA A 34 4.64 2.71 4.03
N GLY A 35 3.68 3.63 3.92
CA GLY A 35 3.90 5.06 4.08
C GLY A 35 4.52 5.42 5.44
N VAL A 36 3.95 4.89 6.53
CA VAL A 36 4.49 5.10 7.89
C VAL A 36 5.94 4.61 8.02
N VAL A 37 6.25 3.40 7.54
CA VAL A 37 7.59 2.82 7.66
C VAL A 37 8.60 3.56 6.79
N ILE A 38 8.24 3.92 5.56
CA ILE A 38 9.11 4.74 4.68
C ILE A 38 9.32 6.12 5.30
N GLY A 39 8.28 6.72 5.87
CA GLY A 39 8.37 7.99 6.58
C GLY A 39 9.34 7.94 7.77
N ASN A 40 9.32 6.86 8.55
CA ASN A 40 10.31 6.65 9.61
C ASN A 40 11.72 6.53 9.03
N GLY A 41 11.90 5.73 7.98
CA GLY A 41 13.18 5.65 7.28
C GLY A 41 13.65 7.01 6.76
N ALA A 42 12.74 7.88 6.29
CA ALA A 42 13.08 9.22 5.85
C ALA A 42 13.60 10.10 7.00
N VAL A 43 13.06 9.94 8.21
CA VAL A 43 13.60 10.58 9.41
C VAL A 43 15.02 10.07 9.68
N ASP A 44 15.24 8.75 9.62
CA ASP A 44 16.58 8.16 9.79
C ASP A 44 17.57 8.70 8.74
N PHE A 45 17.13 8.84 7.49
CA PHE A 45 17.89 9.47 6.41
C PHE A 45 18.31 10.91 6.75
N TYR A 46 17.37 11.75 7.22
CA TYR A 46 17.67 13.12 7.63
C TYR A 46 18.63 13.20 8.83
N MET A 47 18.64 12.16 9.67
CA MET A 47 19.59 12.01 10.78
C MET A 47 20.97 11.47 10.32
N GLY A 48 21.14 11.19 9.03
CA GLY A 48 22.39 10.73 8.42
C GLY A 48 22.52 9.20 8.33
N ASP A 49 21.45 8.45 8.62
CA ASP A 49 21.42 6.99 8.52
C ASP A 49 20.69 6.54 7.24
N GLU A 50 21.40 6.66 6.10
CA GLU A 50 20.88 6.23 4.80
C GLU A 50 20.63 4.72 4.72
N GLU A 51 21.38 3.91 5.47
CA GLU A 51 21.22 2.45 5.49
C GLU A 51 19.89 2.06 6.17
N ALA A 52 19.55 2.72 7.29
CA ALA A 52 18.25 2.54 7.94
C ALA A 52 17.08 2.90 7.01
N PHE A 53 17.21 3.98 6.23
CA PHE A 53 16.23 4.30 5.18
C PHE A 53 16.09 3.18 4.17
N ASP A 54 17.20 2.67 3.64
CA ASP A 54 17.18 1.62 2.61
C ASP A 54 16.49 0.35 3.10
N VAL A 55 16.80 -0.06 4.33
CA VAL A 55 16.16 -1.23 4.95
C VAL A 55 14.66 -1.01 5.16
N ALA A 56 14.27 0.14 5.73
CA ALA A 56 12.86 0.46 5.97
C ALA A 56 12.06 0.49 4.65
N ALA A 57 12.61 1.18 3.66
CA ALA A 57 11.95 1.37 2.38
C ALA A 57 11.92 0.07 1.55
N ASP A 58 12.96 -0.77 1.64
CA ASP A 58 12.94 -2.11 1.06
C ASP A 58 11.82 -2.94 1.65
N ILE A 59 11.73 -3.09 2.98
CA ILE A 59 10.67 -3.85 3.66
C ILE A 59 9.28 -3.34 3.25
N ALA A 60 9.09 -2.01 3.28
CA ALA A 60 7.79 -1.40 3.04
C ALA A 60 7.30 -1.56 1.59
N TYR A 61 8.15 -1.22 0.61
CA TYR A 61 7.77 -1.37 -0.79
C TYR A 61 7.61 -2.83 -1.20
N THR A 62 8.43 -3.71 -0.62
CA THR A 62 8.35 -5.16 -0.81
C THR A 62 6.97 -5.68 -0.38
N ALA A 63 6.50 -5.29 0.80
CA ALA A 63 5.17 -5.70 1.29
C ALA A 63 4.02 -5.06 0.48
N TYR A 64 4.15 -3.79 0.09
CA TYR A 64 3.14 -3.11 -0.72
C TYR A 64 3.01 -3.71 -2.13
N LEU A 65 4.13 -3.99 -2.79
CA LEU A 65 4.10 -4.60 -4.12
C LEU A 65 3.58 -6.03 -4.06
N SER A 66 3.84 -6.79 -2.98
CA SER A 66 3.35 -8.16 -2.86
C SER A 66 1.82 -8.22 -2.88
N ILE A 67 1.13 -7.31 -2.18
CA ILE A 67 -0.33 -7.24 -2.21
C ILE A 67 -0.83 -6.75 -3.58
N VAL A 68 -0.19 -5.75 -4.18
CA VAL A 68 -0.54 -5.24 -5.53
C VAL A 68 -0.53 -6.34 -6.59
N PHE A 69 0.44 -7.26 -6.52
CA PHE A 69 0.54 -8.38 -7.46
C PHE A 69 -0.37 -9.58 -7.12
N GLU A 70 -0.82 -9.71 -5.87
CA GLU A 70 -1.77 -10.75 -5.46
C GLU A 70 -3.20 -10.42 -5.88
N GLY A 71 -3.58 -9.15 -5.77
CA GLY A 71 -4.93 -8.69 -6.05
C GLY A 71 -5.17 -8.34 -7.51
N GLN A 72 -6.45 -8.24 -7.88
CA GLN A 72 -6.86 -7.68 -9.17
C GLN A 72 -7.42 -6.27 -8.97
N TYR A 73 -6.55 -5.35 -8.57
CA TYR A 73 -6.91 -3.96 -8.30
C TYR A 73 -7.15 -3.16 -9.58
N SER A 74 -8.14 -2.26 -9.53
CA SER A 74 -8.32 -1.27 -10.59
C SER A 74 -7.25 -0.18 -10.51
N GLN A 75 -7.06 0.57 -11.60
CA GLN A 75 -6.12 1.70 -11.58
C GLN A 75 -6.54 2.81 -10.60
N ASP A 76 -7.84 2.96 -10.36
CA ASP A 76 -8.35 3.93 -9.38
C ASP A 76 -8.01 3.47 -7.96
N ASP A 77 -8.14 2.18 -7.66
CA ASP A 77 -7.75 1.61 -6.35
C ASP A 77 -6.25 1.76 -6.11
N LEU A 78 -5.42 1.50 -7.12
CA LEU A 78 -3.96 1.67 -7.01
C LEU A 78 -3.57 3.14 -6.78
N GLN A 79 -4.23 4.09 -7.45
CA GLN A 79 -4.00 5.51 -7.21
C GLN A 79 -4.40 5.95 -5.79
N ILE A 80 -5.50 5.41 -5.27
CA ILE A 80 -5.93 5.66 -3.89
C ILE A 80 -4.89 5.10 -2.92
N ALA A 81 -4.42 3.87 -3.12
CA ALA A 81 -3.38 3.26 -2.30
C ALA A 81 -2.08 4.07 -2.33
N ASP A 82 -1.61 4.50 -3.51
CA ASP A 82 -0.43 5.36 -3.65
C ASP A 82 -0.60 6.71 -2.92
N GLN A 83 -1.80 7.30 -2.98
CA GLN A 83 -2.11 8.51 -2.24
C GLN A 83 -2.09 8.29 -0.72
N ILE A 84 -2.65 7.17 -0.25
CA ILE A 84 -2.65 6.80 1.17
C ILE A 84 -1.21 6.61 1.68
N LEU A 85 -0.36 5.94 0.89
CA LEU A 85 1.05 5.77 1.19
C LEU A 85 1.74 7.13 1.34
N ALA A 86 1.59 8.02 0.34
CA ALA A 86 2.22 9.33 0.36
C ALA A 86 1.78 10.19 1.56
N VAL A 87 0.48 10.22 1.87
CA VAL A 87 -0.05 10.97 3.01
C VAL A 87 0.50 10.45 4.34
N ASN A 88 0.67 9.13 4.49
CA ASN A 88 1.21 8.55 5.73
C ASN A 88 2.72 8.72 5.86
N LEU A 89 3.46 8.74 4.75
CA LEU A 89 4.86 9.14 4.73
C LEU A 89 5.02 10.59 5.21
N ASP A 90 4.27 11.51 4.59
CA ASP A 90 4.31 12.94 4.92
C ASP A 90 3.90 13.18 6.37
N LYS A 91 2.93 12.42 6.90
CA LYS A 91 2.52 12.47 8.31
C LYS A 91 3.72 12.28 9.25
N ILE A 92 4.57 11.30 8.98
CA ILE A 92 5.74 11.00 9.82
C ILE A 92 6.79 12.11 9.72
N ILE A 93 7.12 12.53 8.49
CA ILE A 93 8.08 13.61 8.26
C ILE A 93 7.60 14.92 8.92
N ALA A 94 6.32 15.24 8.79
CA ALA A 94 5.73 16.42 9.41
C ALA A 94 5.84 16.34 10.94
N ALA A 95 5.51 15.19 11.54
CA ALA A 95 5.61 14.99 12.98
C ALA A 95 7.04 15.16 13.50
N TYR A 96 8.05 14.68 12.76
CA TYR A 96 9.45 14.91 13.08
C TYR A 96 9.80 16.41 13.02
N ASN A 97 9.46 17.07 11.92
CA ASN A 97 9.75 18.49 11.70
C ASN A 97 9.05 19.43 12.70
N SER A 98 7.90 19.03 13.24
CA SER A 98 7.16 19.80 14.25
C SER A 98 7.46 19.39 15.70
N GLU A 99 8.44 18.51 15.93
CA GLU A 99 8.77 17.97 17.27
C GLU A 99 7.56 17.30 17.96
N THR A 100 6.65 16.70 17.17
CA THR A 100 5.46 15.98 17.64
C THR A 100 5.52 14.48 17.33
N PHE A 101 6.70 13.95 16.99
CA PHE A 101 6.93 12.52 16.92
C PHE A 101 7.01 11.98 18.37
N ASP A 102 5.90 11.46 18.87
CA ASP A 102 5.75 10.98 20.25
C ASP A 102 5.64 9.44 20.35
N ASP A 103 5.45 8.94 21.57
CA ASP A 103 5.33 7.50 21.84
C ASP A 103 4.17 6.85 21.07
N VAL A 104 3.09 7.59 20.80
CA VAL A 104 1.94 7.07 20.05
C VAL A 104 2.33 6.86 18.58
N MET A 105 3.02 7.83 17.99
CA MET A 105 3.54 7.72 16.63
C MET A 105 4.59 6.60 16.51
N TYR A 106 5.47 6.49 17.50
CA TYR A 106 6.46 5.40 17.54
C TYR A 106 5.79 4.02 17.57
N GLU A 107 4.78 3.83 18.43
CA GLU A 107 4.02 2.58 18.47
C GLU A 107 3.24 2.30 17.17
N GLU A 108 2.84 3.35 16.43
CA GLU A 108 2.28 3.21 15.10
C GLU A 108 3.32 2.65 14.12
N VAL A 109 4.54 3.20 14.10
CA VAL A 109 5.65 2.70 13.28
C VAL A 109 5.93 1.22 13.57
N VAL A 110 6.06 0.87 14.85
CA VAL A 110 6.30 -0.52 15.28
C VAL A 110 5.15 -1.45 14.84
N ARG A 111 3.90 -1.01 14.97
CA ARG A 111 2.74 -1.77 14.49
C ARG A 111 2.80 -1.99 12.97
N CYS A 112 3.14 -0.96 12.22
CA CYS A 112 3.22 -1.07 10.77
C CYS A 112 4.35 -2.00 10.32
N TYR A 113 5.51 -1.98 10.97
CA TYR A 113 6.53 -3.02 10.73
C TYR A 113 5.99 -4.44 10.92
N ARG A 114 5.18 -4.69 11.95
CA ARG A 114 4.57 -6.01 12.19
C ARG A 114 3.55 -6.39 11.12
N VAL A 115 2.72 -5.45 10.68
CA VAL A 115 1.74 -5.65 9.60
C VAL A 115 2.46 -6.00 8.30
N LEU A 116 3.45 -5.18 7.90
CA LEU A 116 4.20 -5.41 6.67
C LEU A 116 4.98 -6.74 6.75
N SER A 117 5.62 -7.04 7.87
CA SER A 117 6.30 -8.34 8.06
C SER A 117 5.34 -9.53 7.92
N SER A 118 4.09 -9.39 8.40
CA SER A 118 3.07 -10.43 8.25
C SER A 118 2.68 -10.62 6.79
N GLN A 119 2.53 -9.52 6.04
CA GLN A 119 2.30 -9.56 4.60
C GLN A 119 3.45 -10.27 3.86
N LEU A 120 4.70 -9.93 4.18
CA LEU A 120 5.87 -10.56 3.55
C LEU A 120 5.90 -12.08 3.73
N ILE A 121 5.54 -12.55 4.93
CA ILE A 121 5.48 -13.98 5.24
C ILE A 121 4.34 -14.64 4.45
N ALA A 122 3.16 -14.00 4.40
CA ALA A 122 1.99 -14.52 3.70
C ALA A 122 2.20 -14.59 2.18
N SER A 123 2.82 -13.55 1.61
CA SER A 123 3.04 -13.39 0.17
C SER A 123 4.35 -13.98 -0.35
N GLY A 124 5.09 -14.74 0.48
CA GLY A 124 6.45 -15.18 0.15
C GLY A 124 6.60 -15.81 -1.25
N GLN A 125 5.61 -16.60 -1.69
CA GLN A 125 5.63 -17.21 -3.03
C GLN A 125 5.40 -16.16 -4.14
N THR A 126 4.43 -15.27 -3.97
CA THR A 126 4.17 -14.15 -4.89
C THR A 126 5.43 -13.30 -5.09
N ILE A 127 6.13 -13.01 -3.99
CA ILE A 127 7.39 -12.24 -4.00
C ILE A 127 8.44 -12.95 -4.87
N ILE A 128 8.63 -14.25 -4.66
CA ILE A 128 9.61 -15.06 -5.41
C ILE A 128 9.24 -15.10 -6.90
N ASP A 129 7.96 -15.36 -7.20
CA ASP A 129 7.49 -15.53 -8.59
C ASP A 129 7.55 -14.23 -9.40
N ASN A 130 7.45 -13.07 -8.73
CA ASN A 130 7.42 -11.76 -9.37
C ASN A 130 8.69 -10.92 -9.14
N TYR A 131 9.75 -11.51 -8.58
CA TYR A 131 10.97 -10.79 -8.17
C TYR A 131 11.52 -9.86 -9.26
N GLN A 132 11.60 -10.32 -10.51
CA GLN A 132 12.14 -9.52 -11.62
C GLN A 132 11.26 -8.30 -11.95
N ASN A 133 9.94 -8.46 -11.87
CA ASN A 133 8.99 -7.40 -12.21
C ASN A 133 8.94 -6.34 -11.12
N TRP A 134 8.94 -6.77 -9.87
CA TRP A 134 8.97 -5.86 -8.74
C TRP A 134 10.30 -5.14 -8.64
N ASP A 135 11.46 -5.83 -8.71
CA ASP A 135 12.73 -5.24 -8.28
C ASP A 135 13.00 -3.92 -9.01
N GLN A 136 12.72 -3.87 -10.32
CA GLN A 136 12.81 -2.65 -11.10
C GLN A 136 11.86 -1.54 -10.61
N VAL A 137 10.59 -1.88 -10.33
CA VAL A 137 9.59 -0.92 -9.82
C VAL A 137 10.01 -0.38 -8.46
N LYS A 138 10.39 -1.26 -7.53
CA LYS A 138 10.90 -0.89 -6.19
C LYS A 138 12.11 0.02 -6.32
N GLN A 139 13.15 -0.37 -7.05
CA GLN A 139 14.38 0.43 -7.15
C GLN A 139 14.11 1.82 -7.75
N SER A 140 13.23 1.90 -8.75
CA SER A 140 12.81 3.19 -9.34
C SER A 140 12.09 4.08 -8.33
N SER A 141 11.18 3.51 -7.53
CA SER A 141 10.46 4.23 -6.48
C SER A 141 11.39 4.70 -5.37
N LEU A 142 12.26 3.82 -4.85
CA LEU A 142 13.23 4.14 -3.81
C LEU A 142 14.21 5.24 -4.24
N THR A 143 14.73 5.14 -5.46
CA THR A 143 15.60 6.18 -6.05
C THR A 143 14.88 7.53 -6.14
N THR A 144 13.60 7.50 -6.51
CA THR A 144 12.78 8.72 -6.61
C THR A 144 12.55 9.35 -5.25
N ILE A 145 12.23 8.56 -4.23
CA ILE A 145 12.06 9.02 -2.85
C ILE A 145 13.36 9.63 -2.34
N LYS A 146 14.49 8.91 -2.44
CA LYS A 146 15.81 9.45 -2.05
C LYS A 146 16.14 10.77 -2.73
N ARG A 147 15.82 10.89 -4.02
CA ARG A 147 16.05 12.14 -4.76
C ARG A 147 15.23 13.31 -4.20
N VAL A 148 14.00 13.04 -3.76
CA VAL A 148 13.15 14.06 -3.10
C VAL A 148 13.72 14.40 -1.72
N LEU A 149 14.11 13.41 -0.92
CA LEU A 149 14.71 13.63 0.40
C LEU A 149 16.01 14.43 0.32
N ASN A 150 16.87 14.15 -0.66
CA ASN A 150 18.10 14.92 -0.89
C ASN A 150 17.88 16.36 -1.41
N ALA A 151 16.70 16.65 -1.93
CA ALA A 151 16.34 17.99 -2.42
C ALA A 151 15.63 18.86 -1.38
N SER A 152 15.30 18.27 -0.23
CA SER A 152 14.58 18.89 0.89
C SER A 152 15.55 19.44 1.93
#